data_AF-A0A7C6R1G8-F1
#
_entry.id   AF-A0A7C6R1G8-F1
#
_cell.length_a   1.000
_cell.length_b   1.000
_cell.length_c   1.000
_cell.angle_alpha   90.00
_cell.angle_beta   90.00
_cell.angle_gamma   90.00
#
_symmetry.space_group_name_H-M   'P 1'
#
loop_
_entity.id
_entity.type
_entity.pdbx_description
1 polymer ?
#
loop_
_entity_poly.entity_id
_entity_poly.type
_entity_poly.pdbx_seq_one_letter_code
_entity_poly.pdbx_strand_id
1 'polypeptide(L)'
;MSLRNLPGPALLALVILAWAVILWVFTLGYPGFVPVARFIFWVLVVPAALAEWLRMKGFIRGRMVTLARLGFIILAALLWLVRI
;
A
#
# COMPACT_ATOMS: atom_id res chain seq x y z
N MET A 1 -7.16 14.77 -19.07
CA MET A 1 -7.74 13.41 -19.06
C MET A 1 -8.47 13.20 -17.74
N SER A 2 -9.75 12.85 -17.78
CA SER A 2 -10.54 12.58 -16.56
C SER A 2 -10.05 11.29 -15.91
N LEU A 3 -9.64 11.36 -14.63
CA LEU A 3 -9.16 10.22 -13.84
C LEU A 3 -10.21 9.09 -13.70
N ARG A 4 -11.47 9.34 -14.08
CA ARG A 4 -12.58 8.38 -14.01
C ARG A 4 -12.49 7.21 -15.00
N ASN A 5 -11.73 7.33 -16.09
CA ASN A 5 -11.66 6.30 -17.14
C ASN A 5 -10.36 5.48 -17.09
N LEU A 6 -9.55 5.62 -16.04
CA LEU A 6 -8.33 4.83 -15.90
C LEU A 6 -8.68 3.39 -15.53
N PRO A 7 -8.07 2.39 -16.20
CA PRO A 7 -8.25 1.00 -15.82
C PRO A 7 -7.74 0.78 -14.39
N GLY A 8 -8.45 -0.04 -13.61
CA GLY A 8 -8.16 -0.29 -12.19
C GLY A 8 -6.67 -0.50 -11.86
N PRO A 9 -5.91 -1.32 -12.62
CA PRO A 9 -4.48 -1.50 -12.40
C PRO A 9 -3.65 -0.22 -12.52
N ALA A 10 -3.99 0.67 -13.45
CA ALA A 10 -3.30 1.95 -13.63
C ALA A 10 -3.57 2.91 -12.47
N LEU A 11 -4.81 2.93 -11.96
CA LEU A 11 -5.17 3.67 -10.75
C LEU A 11 -4.40 3.17 -9.53
N LEU A 12 -4.28 1.86 -9.37
CA LEU A 12 -3.54 1.24 -8.27
C LEU A 12 -2.05 1.60 -8.33
N ALA A 13 -1.45 1.50 -9.52
CA ALA A 13 -0.06 1.90 -9.75
C ALA A 13 0.17 3.38 -9.43
N LEU A 14 -0.74 4.27 -9.87
CA LEU A 14 -0.68 5.70 -9.56
C LEU A 14 -0.78 5.98 -8.07
N VAL A 15 -1.62 5.26 -7.33
CA VAL A 15 -1.75 5.41 -5.88
C VAL A 15 -0.48 4.96 -5.16
N ILE A 16 0.14 3.84 -5.56
CA ILE A 16 1.44 3.40 -5.01
C ILE A 16 2.50 4.47 -5.27
N LEU A 17 2.55 4.98 -6.50
CA LEU A 17 3.55 5.97 -6.91
C LEU A 17 3.35 7.30 -6.17
N ALA A 18 2.10 7.74 -5.99
CA ALA A 18 1.78 8.91 -5.18
C ALA A 18 2.25 8.75 -3.73
N TRP A 19 1.98 7.60 -3.10
CA TRP A 19 2.46 7.32 -1.74
C TRP A 19 3.99 7.27 -1.66
N ALA A 20 4.65 6.67 -2.65
CA ALA A 20 6.12 6.64 -2.71
C ALA A 20 6.71 8.04 -2.78
N VAL A 21 6.15 8.91 -3.63
CA VAL A 21 6.58 10.31 -3.76
C VAL A 21 6.34 11.09 -2.48
N ILE A 22 5.16 10.96 -1.86
CA ILE A 22 4.83 11.62 -0.59
C ILE A 22 5.86 11.25 0.48
N LEU A 23 6.08 9.95 0.68
CA LEU A 23 7.02 9.47 1.70
C LEU A 23 8.46 9.89 1.38
N TRP A 24 8.85 9.89 0.12
CA TRP A 24 10.17 10.36 -0.32
C TRP A 24 10.38 11.84 -0.01
N VAL A 25 9.40 12.70 -0.30
CA VAL A 25 9.46 14.14 0.02
C VAL A 25 9.66 14.35 1.53
N PHE A 26 8.95 13.59 2.37
CA PHE A 26 9.15 13.64 3.83
C PHE A 26 10.56 13.21 4.26
N THR A 27 11.21 12.29 3.53
CA THR A 27 12.59 11.88 3.85
C THR A 27 13.66 12.91 3.47
N LEU A 28 13.40 13.80 2.51
CA LEU A 28 14.37 14.83 2.09
C LEU A 28 14.62 15.88 3.18
N GLY A 29 13.57 16.25 3.94
CA GLY A 29 13.67 17.22 5.03
C GLY A 29 14.05 16.61 6.38
N TYR A 30 13.96 15.29 6.53
CA TYR A 30 14.15 14.61 7.81
C TYR A 30 14.72 13.19 7.62
N PRO A 31 16.06 13.00 7.58
CA PRO A 31 16.66 11.69 7.33
C PRO A 31 16.32 10.65 8.42
N GLY A 32 16.03 11.10 9.65
CA GLY A 32 15.52 10.24 10.73
C GLY A 32 14.13 9.65 10.46
N PHE A 33 13.40 10.16 9.47
CA PHE A 33 12.08 9.64 9.09
C PHE A 33 12.16 8.44 8.14
N VAL A 34 13.33 8.15 7.55
CA VAL A 34 13.51 7.04 6.58
C VAL A 34 13.00 5.68 7.10
N PRO A 35 13.26 5.26 8.36
CA PRO A 35 12.73 3.99 8.88
C PRO A 35 11.20 3.98 8.93
N VAL A 36 10.60 5.11 9.33
CA VAL A 36 9.15 5.28 9.43
C VAL A 36 8.51 5.26 8.04
N ALA A 37 9.11 5.95 7.07
CA ALA A 37 8.68 5.92 5.68
C ALA A 37 8.69 4.51 5.10
N ARG A 38 9.77 3.74 5.36
CA ARG A 38 9.85 2.32 4.94
C ARG A 38 8.77 1.48 5.59
N PHE A 39 8.52 1.67 6.89
CA PHE A 39 7.46 0.97 7.61
C PHE A 39 6.08 1.27 6.98
N ILE A 40 5.73 2.54 6.81
CA ILE A 40 4.44 2.94 6.21
C ILE A 40 4.28 2.31 4.82
N PHE A 41 5.33 2.37 4.00
CA PHE A 41 5.25 1.84 2.64
C PHE A 41 5.08 0.31 2.62
N TRP A 42 5.92 -0.42 3.37
CA TRP A 42 5.92 -1.88 3.33
C TRP A 42 4.79 -2.52 4.13
N VAL A 43 4.37 -1.92 5.23
CA VAL A 43 3.39 -2.51 6.16
C VAL A 43 1.98 -2.01 5.89
N LEU A 44 1.81 -0.80 5.36
CA LEU A 44 0.49 -0.22 5.12
C LEU A 44 0.16 -0.17 3.63
N VAL A 45 1.02 0.45 2.82
CA VAL A 45 0.72 0.72 1.40
C VAL A 45 0.73 -0.56 0.57
N VAL A 46 1.79 -1.38 0.66
CA VAL A 46 1.91 -2.61 -0.14
C VAL A 46 0.81 -3.63 0.19
N PRO A 47 0.50 -3.94 1.46
CA PRO A 47 -0.60 -4.82 1.82
C PRO A 47 -1.98 -4.34 1.35
N ALA A 48 -2.23 -3.03 1.43
CA ALA A 48 -3.48 -2.45 0.94
C ALA A 48 -3.60 -2.54 -0.58
N ALA A 49 -2.52 -2.26 -1.30
CA ALA A 49 -2.43 -2.43 -2.74
C ALA A 49 -2.65 -3.89 -3.16
N LEU A 50 -2.07 -4.85 -2.42
CA LEU A 50 -2.23 -6.28 -2.69
C LEU A 50 -3.69 -6.74 -2.52
N ALA A 51 -4.37 -6.29 -1.47
CA ALA A 51 -5.79 -6.57 -1.26
C ALA A 51 -6.65 -6.01 -2.41
N GLU A 52 -6.37 -4.79 -2.88
CA GLU A 52 -7.13 -4.19 -3.97
C GLU A 52 -6.85 -4.88 -5.30
N TRP A 53 -5.61 -5.34 -5.52
CA TRP A 53 -5.26 -6.13 -6.69
C TRP A 53 -6.00 -7.49 -6.72
N LEU A 54 -6.10 -8.17 -5.58
CA LEU A 54 -6.88 -9.40 -5.46
C LEU A 54 -8.38 -9.16 -5.70
N ARG A 55 -8.91 -8.01 -5.27
CA ARG A 55 -10.27 -7.58 -5.60
C ARG A 55 -10.44 -7.41 -7.11
N MET A 56 -9.51 -6.74 -7.79
CA MET A 56 -9.55 -6.53 -9.24
C MET A 56 -9.49 -7.85 -10.02
N LYS A 57 -8.70 -8.81 -9.54
CA LYS A 57 -8.65 -10.16 -10.11
C LYS A 57 -9.91 -11.00 -9.83
N GLY A 58 -10.82 -10.52 -8.99
CA GLY A 58 -12.07 -11.20 -8.66
C GLY A 58 -11.95 -12.29 -7.59
N PHE A 59 -10.78 -12.47 -6.96
CA PHE A 59 -10.57 -13.46 -5.90
C PHE A 59 -11.33 -13.13 -4.61
N ILE A 60 -11.52 -11.84 -4.33
CA ILE A 60 -12.19 -11.34 -3.11
C ILE A 60 -13.14 -10.20 -3.45
N ARG A 61 -14.32 -10.15 -2.82
CA ARG A 61 -15.34 -9.12 -3.05
C ARG A 61 -16.01 -8.68 -1.75
N GLY A 62 -16.51 -7.45 -1.73
CA GLY A 62 -17.24 -6.88 -0.59
C GLY A 62 -16.43 -6.87 0.71
N ARG A 63 -17.02 -7.39 1.79
CA ARG A 63 -16.42 -7.40 3.14
C ARG A 63 -15.11 -8.19 3.22
N MET A 64 -14.90 -9.17 2.34
CA MET A 64 -13.66 -9.94 2.25
C MET A 64 -12.45 -9.07 1.88
N VAL A 65 -12.64 -7.98 1.12
CA VAL A 65 -11.54 -7.07 0.75
C VAL A 65 -11.00 -6.36 1.98
N THR A 66 -11.89 -5.88 2.86
CA THR A 66 -11.50 -5.22 4.10
C THR A 66 -10.79 -6.19 5.05
N LEU A 67 -11.29 -7.43 5.16
CA LEU A 67 -10.65 -8.47 5.96
C LEU A 67 -9.28 -8.86 5.40
N ALA A 68 -9.16 -9.04 4.09
CA ALA A 68 -7.89 -9.34 3.45
C ALA A 68 -6.88 -8.21 3.65
N ARG A 69 -7.32 -6.95 3.52
CA ARG A 69 -6.48 -5.78 3.78
C ARG A 69 -5.95 -5.78 5.22
N LEU A 70 -6.82 -5.97 6.20
CA LEU A 70 -6.42 -6.05 7.61
C LEU A 70 -5.49 -7.25 7.85
N GLY A 71 -5.80 -8.42 7.30
CA GLY A 71 -4.98 -9.62 7.40
C GLY A 71 -3.58 -9.43 6.83
N PHE A 72 -3.45 -8.83 5.64
CA PHE A 72 -2.15 -8.53 5.05
C PHE A 72 -1.38 -7.48 5.84
N ILE A 73 -2.04 -6.45 6.39
CA ILE A 73 -1.38 -5.43 7.22
C ILE A 73 -0.84 -6.07 8.50
N ILE A 74 -1.65 -6.88 9.19
CA ILE A 74 -1.22 -7.59 10.40
C ILE A 74 -0.04 -8.51 10.08
N LEU A 75 -0.15 -9.29 9.00
CA LEU A 75 0.93 -10.18 8.57
C LEU A 75 2.21 -9.41 8.24
N ALA A 76 2.10 -8.31 7.49
CA ALA A 76 3.24 -7.47 7.14
C ALA A 76 3.88 -6.82 8.38
N ALA A 77 3.07 -6.40 9.36
CA ALA A 77 3.55 -5.83 10.62
C ALA A 77 4.31 -6.88 11.44
N LEU A 78 3.80 -8.11 11.51
CA LEU A 78 4.48 -9.22 12.18
C LEU A 78 5.79 -9.58 11.48
N LEU A 79 5.78 -9.68 10.14
CA LEU A 79 6.99 -9.95 9.36
C LEU A 79 8.04 -8.86 9.53
N TRP A 80 7.61 -7.60 9.61
CA TRP A 80 8.49 -6.47 9.87
C TRP A 80 9.16 -6.61 11.24
N LEU A 81 8.39 -6.98 12.28
CA LEU A 81 8.87 -7.13 13.65
C LEU A 81 9.89 -8.27 13.81
N VAL A 82 9.77 -9.33 13.00
CA VAL A 82 10.72 -10.46 12.99
C VAL A 82 11.98 -10.17 12.17
N ARG A 83 11.89 -9.27 11.17
CA ARG A 83 12.98 -8.95 10.24
C ARG A 83 13.80 -7.73 10.65
N ILE A 84 13.37 -7.00 11.68
CA ILE A 84 14.06 -5.83 12.24
C ILE A 84 14.87 -6.22 13.46
#